data_AF-A0A3D9BIF0-F1
#
_entry.id   AF-A0A3D9BIF0-F1
#
_cell.length_a   1.000
_cell.length_b   1.000
_cell.length_c   1.000
_cell.angle_alpha   90.00
_cell.angle_beta   90.00
_cell.angle_gamma   90.00
#
_symmetry.space_group_name_H-M   'P 1'
#
loop_
_entity.id
_entity.type
_entity.pdbx_description
1 polymer ?
#
loop_
_entity_poly.entity_id
_entity_poly.type
_entity_poly.pdbx_seq_one_letter_code
_entity_poly.pdbx_strand_id
1 'polypeptide(L)'
;MKKIRVKFLLFVYNKTQKLYRTYFKKKKRQWQFTEKQLLEFQEDSLGRKLGEFYKKHGFTMIPKMENHDVHHLITGCGTNFEDEIAMQFLLLGNGKLNAHLLAAIVLGSLILPEYYKIYIKAYKKGQNMRPFYQWDFEALLWQNFEHLKDFIQQKNTAVLH
;
A
#
# COMPACT_ATOMS: atom_id res chain seq x y z
N MET A 1 9.23 4.82 -25.65
CA MET A 1 8.31 5.80 -25.02
C MET A 1 7.93 5.44 -23.58
N LYS A 2 7.49 4.21 -23.25
CA LYS A 2 7.13 3.79 -21.87
C LYS A 2 8.19 4.09 -20.80
N LYS A 3 9.45 3.71 -21.04
CA LYS A 3 10.56 3.97 -20.08
C LYS A 3 10.73 5.47 -19.76
N ILE A 4 10.46 6.35 -20.72
CA ILE A 4 10.55 7.81 -20.53
C ILE A 4 9.40 8.29 -19.64
N ARG A 5 8.17 7.83 -19.91
CA ARG A 5 6.98 8.14 -19.11
C ARG A 5 7.13 7.69 -17.65
N VAL A 6 7.64 6.47 -17.43
CA VAL A 6 7.94 5.96 -16.08
C VAL A 6 9.03 6.79 -15.39
N LYS A 7 10.10 7.15 -16.11
CA LYS A 7 11.14 8.04 -15.55
C LYS A 7 10.58 9.42 -15.17
N PHE A 8 9.70 9.99 -15.99
CA PHE A 8 9.02 11.24 -15.69
C PHE A 8 8.17 11.13 -14.41
N LEU A 9 7.40 10.05 -14.30
CA LEU A 9 6.59 9.76 -13.13
C LEU A 9 7.42 9.61 -11.85
N LEU A 10 8.56 8.90 -11.92
CA LEU A 10 9.52 8.81 -10.80
C LEU A 10 10.11 10.17 -10.43
N PHE A 11 10.42 11.01 -11.42
CA PHE A 11 10.88 12.38 -11.17
C PHE A 11 9.83 13.21 -10.43
N VAL A 12 8.56 13.17 -10.88
CA VAL A 12 7.45 13.86 -10.22
C VAL A 12 7.28 13.35 -8.78
N TYR A 13 7.31 12.04 -8.59
CA TYR A 13 7.22 11.43 -7.25
C TYR A 13 8.32 11.94 -6.32
N ASN A 14 9.58 11.85 -6.73
CA ASN A 14 10.72 12.27 -5.92
C ASN A 14 10.66 13.76 -5.51
N LYS A 15 10.13 14.62 -6.38
CA LYS A 15 9.96 16.05 -6.07
C LYS A 15 8.78 16.32 -5.14
N THR A 16 7.67 15.59 -5.30
CA THR A 16 6.42 15.88 -4.61
C THR A 16 6.28 15.15 -3.27
N GLN A 17 6.91 13.99 -3.09
CA GLN A 17 6.77 13.16 -1.89
C GLN A 17 7.20 13.91 -0.61
N LYS A 18 8.36 14.58 -0.64
CA LYS A 18 8.87 15.34 0.51
C LYS A 18 7.93 16.50 0.88
N LEU A 19 7.38 17.19 -0.12
CA LEU A 19 6.42 18.28 0.08
C LEU A 19 5.12 17.73 0.66
N TYR A 20 4.56 16.69 0.06
CA TYR A 20 3.34 16.04 0.53
C TYR A 20 3.45 15.61 2.00
N ARG A 21 4.56 14.95 2.38
CA ARG A 21 4.79 14.54 3.77
C ARG A 21 4.85 15.74 4.71
N THR A 22 5.55 16.80 4.31
CA THR A 22 5.71 18.00 5.12
C THR A 22 4.39 18.72 5.37
N TYR A 23 3.49 18.79 4.38
CA TYR A 23 2.24 19.55 4.51
C TYR A 23 1.04 18.72 4.97
N PHE A 24 0.88 17.49 4.46
CA PHE A 24 -0.34 16.70 4.66
C PHE A 24 -0.21 15.60 5.72
N LYS A 25 1.02 15.30 6.19
CA LYS A 25 1.26 14.26 7.21
C LYS A 25 1.73 14.81 8.55
N LYS A 26 1.65 16.12 8.80
CA LYS A 26 2.11 16.73 10.06
C LYS A 26 1.54 16.03 11.31
N LYS A 27 0.23 15.81 11.33
CA LYS A 27 -0.53 15.22 12.46
C LYS A 27 -0.52 13.68 12.51
N LYS A 28 0.07 13.00 11.52
CA LYS A 28 0.15 11.53 11.54
C LYS A 28 1.23 11.08 12.52
N ARG A 29 0.89 10.11 13.36
CA ARG A 29 1.81 9.40 14.26
C ARG A 29 2.81 8.60 13.42
N GLN A 30 4.08 8.61 13.83
CA GLN A 30 5.08 7.68 13.32
C GLN A 30 5.04 6.40 14.16
N TRP A 31 5.32 5.27 13.53
CA TRP A 31 5.39 4.00 14.25
C TRP A 31 6.55 3.99 15.24
N GLN A 32 6.40 3.22 16.32
CA GLN A 32 7.42 3.10 17.37
C GLN A 32 8.49 2.04 17.07
N PHE A 33 8.31 1.28 15.99
CA PHE A 33 9.21 0.20 15.59
C PHE A 33 10.16 0.64 14.48
N THR A 34 11.37 0.10 14.48
CA THR A 34 12.31 0.18 13.36
C THR A 34 12.22 -1.07 12.49
N GLU A 35 12.73 -1.00 11.26
CA GLU A 35 12.78 -2.16 10.35
C GLU A 35 13.55 -3.35 10.92
N LYS A 36 14.60 -3.06 11.71
CA LYS A 36 15.37 -4.09 12.41
C LYS A 36 14.52 -4.76 13.48
N GLN A 37 13.78 -3.99 14.27
CA GLN A 37 12.86 -4.54 15.27
C GLN A 37 11.70 -5.31 14.64
N LEU A 38 11.22 -4.92 13.46
CA LEU A 38 10.22 -5.71 12.72
C LEU A 38 10.71 -7.13 12.40
N LEU A 39 12.00 -7.30 12.12
CA LEU A 39 12.62 -8.61 11.91
C LEU A 39 12.76 -9.44 13.20
N GLU A 40 12.42 -8.91 14.37
CA GLU A 40 12.46 -9.62 15.65
C GLU A 40 11.10 -10.22 16.03
N PHE A 41 10.01 -9.82 15.35
CA PHE A 41 8.66 -10.37 15.58
C PHE A 41 8.57 -11.85 15.23
N GLN A 42 7.51 -12.54 15.67
CA GLN A 42 7.26 -13.94 15.31
C GLN A 42 7.20 -14.16 13.79
N GLU A 43 7.69 -15.31 13.31
CA GLU A 43 7.97 -15.54 11.88
C GLU A 43 6.74 -15.38 10.97
N ASP A 44 5.58 -15.77 11.49
CA ASP A 44 4.28 -15.76 10.83
C ASP A 44 3.52 -14.45 11.00
N SER A 45 4.05 -13.51 11.78
CA SER A 45 3.37 -12.24 12.09
C SER A 45 3.46 -11.20 10.97
N LEU A 46 2.50 -10.26 10.94
CA LEU A 46 2.54 -9.12 10.02
C LEU A 46 3.84 -8.32 10.16
N GLY A 47 4.29 -8.08 11.40
CA GLY A 47 5.50 -7.33 11.68
C GLY A 47 6.74 -7.96 11.04
N ARG A 48 6.89 -9.29 11.20
CA ARG A 48 7.98 -10.02 10.53
C ARG A 48 7.89 -9.89 9.02
N LYS A 49 6.72 -10.13 8.42
CA LYS A 49 6.55 -10.07 6.96
C LYS A 49 6.86 -8.68 6.41
N LEU A 50 6.55 -7.63 7.17
CA LEU A 50 6.92 -6.26 6.81
C LEU A 50 8.44 -6.02 6.91
N GLY A 51 9.09 -6.50 7.97
CA GLY A 51 10.56 -6.44 8.08
C GLY A 51 11.26 -7.19 6.93
N GLU A 52 10.76 -8.37 6.57
CA GLU A 52 11.25 -9.16 5.44
C GLU A 52 11.06 -8.42 4.10
N PHE A 53 9.92 -7.75 3.92
CA PHE A 53 9.65 -6.93 2.74
C PHE A 53 10.66 -5.79 2.59
N TYR A 54 10.95 -5.05 3.67
CA TYR A 54 11.96 -4.00 3.65
C TYR A 54 13.35 -4.54 3.31
N LYS A 55 13.76 -5.62 3.99
CA LYS A 55 15.06 -6.28 3.76
C LYS A 55 15.20 -6.77 2.31
N LYS A 56 14.15 -7.36 1.75
CA LYS A 56 14.15 -7.89 0.38
C LYS A 56 14.34 -6.81 -0.68
N HIS A 57 13.72 -5.65 -0.50
CA HIS A 57 13.77 -4.55 -1.49
C HIS A 57 14.86 -3.50 -1.20
N GLY A 58 15.58 -3.64 -0.08
CA GLY A 58 16.56 -2.65 0.36
C GLY A 58 15.91 -1.30 0.68
N PHE A 59 14.67 -1.32 1.17
CA PHE A 59 13.91 -0.14 1.51
C PHE A 59 14.24 0.33 2.93
N THR A 60 13.90 1.60 3.18
CA THR A 60 13.94 2.20 4.52
C THR A 60 12.56 2.74 4.86
N MET A 61 12.08 2.38 6.04
CA MET A 61 10.77 2.74 6.54
C MET A 61 10.67 4.26 6.61
N ILE A 62 9.64 4.78 5.95
CA ILE A 62 9.42 6.22 5.88
C ILE A 62 8.44 6.60 6.98
N PRO A 63 8.86 7.42 7.98
CA PRO A 63 7.98 7.81 9.06
C PRO A 63 6.67 8.42 8.54
N LYS A 64 5.55 8.02 9.15
CA LYS A 64 4.18 8.44 8.84
C LYS A 64 3.59 7.89 7.52
N MET A 65 4.32 7.00 6.86
CA MET A 65 3.93 6.33 5.62
C MET A 65 3.95 4.79 5.75
N GLU A 66 4.23 4.25 6.93
CA GLU A 66 4.41 2.82 7.21
C GLU A 66 3.19 1.97 6.81
N ASN A 67 1.97 2.48 7.06
CA ASN A 67 0.73 1.84 6.63
C ASN A 67 0.66 1.59 5.11
N HIS A 68 1.32 2.43 4.30
CA HIS A 68 1.37 2.22 2.86
C HIS A 68 2.17 0.96 2.51
N ASP A 69 3.25 0.67 3.23
CA ASP A 69 4.08 -0.49 2.97
C ASP A 69 3.34 -1.79 3.35
N VAL A 70 2.53 -1.76 4.41
CA VAL A 70 1.61 -2.86 4.75
C VAL A 70 0.62 -3.14 3.62
N HIS A 71 0.16 -2.12 2.90
CA HIS A 71 -0.76 -2.33 1.79
C HIS A 71 -0.14 -3.18 0.68
N HIS A 72 1.18 -3.13 0.43
CA HIS A 72 1.81 -4.05 -0.53
C HIS A 72 1.59 -5.51 -0.13
N LEU A 73 1.76 -5.82 1.16
CA LEU A 73 1.58 -7.17 1.69
C LEU A 73 0.13 -7.65 1.59
N ILE A 74 -0.82 -6.82 2.02
CA ILE A 74 -2.25 -7.16 2.03
C ILE A 74 -2.81 -7.29 0.61
N THR A 75 -2.42 -6.38 -0.28
CA THR A 75 -2.97 -6.33 -1.65
C THR A 75 -2.25 -7.25 -2.62
N GLY A 76 -0.99 -7.61 -2.34
CA GLY A 76 -0.09 -8.30 -3.26
C GLY A 76 0.39 -7.44 -4.42
N CYS A 77 0.20 -6.12 -4.39
CA CYS A 77 0.75 -5.21 -5.39
C CYS A 77 2.27 -5.11 -5.21
N GLY A 78 3.01 -5.23 -6.32
CA GLY A 78 4.46 -5.05 -6.35
C GLY A 78 4.88 -3.59 -6.13
N THR A 79 6.17 -3.35 -6.28
CA THR A 79 6.82 -2.03 -6.09
C THR A 79 7.17 -1.35 -7.42
N ASN A 80 6.71 -1.91 -8.56
CA ASN A 80 6.84 -1.25 -9.86
C ASN A 80 5.86 -0.09 -9.95
N PHE A 81 6.13 0.88 -10.83
CA PHE A 81 5.31 2.08 -10.90
C PHE A 81 3.85 1.81 -11.30
N GLU A 82 3.62 0.87 -12.21
CA GLU A 82 2.27 0.41 -12.56
C GLU A 82 1.56 -0.26 -11.38
N ASP A 83 2.29 -0.98 -10.52
CA ASP A 83 1.73 -1.67 -9.36
C ASP A 83 1.39 -0.68 -8.25
N GLU A 84 2.17 0.38 -8.09
CA GLU A 84 1.86 1.52 -7.22
C GLU A 84 0.53 2.17 -7.61
N ILE A 85 0.33 2.43 -8.91
CA ILE A 85 -0.94 2.97 -9.42
C ILE A 85 -2.06 1.96 -9.21
N ALA A 86 -1.84 0.69 -9.55
CA ALA A 86 -2.84 -0.37 -9.35
C ALA A 86 -3.27 -0.46 -7.88
N MET A 87 -2.34 -0.33 -6.95
CA MET A 87 -2.64 -0.27 -5.51
C MET A 87 -3.50 0.95 -5.17
N GLN A 88 -3.27 2.13 -5.75
CA GLN A 88 -4.15 3.29 -5.53
C GLN A 88 -5.57 3.04 -6.05
N PHE A 89 -5.72 2.40 -7.21
CA PHE A 89 -7.03 1.99 -7.73
C PHE A 89 -7.72 0.98 -6.80
N LEU A 90 -6.98 -0.01 -6.28
CA LEU A 90 -7.51 -0.97 -5.31
C LEU A 90 -7.98 -0.27 -4.04
N LEU A 91 -7.17 0.63 -3.49
CA LEU A 91 -7.52 1.39 -2.29
C LEU A 91 -8.74 2.30 -2.53
N LEU A 92 -8.89 2.87 -3.73
CA LEU A 92 -10.11 3.59 -4.12
C LEU A 92 -11.32 2.65 -4.06
N GLY A 93 -11.21 1.46 -4.65
CA GLY A 93 -12.26 0.44 -4.62
C GLY A 93 -12.60 -0.02 -3.20
N ASN A 94 -11.61 -0.04 -2.31
CA ASN A 94 -11.78 -0.38 -0.88
C ASN A 94 -12.42 0.74 -0.04
N GLY A 95 -12.62 1.94 -0.61
CA GLY A 95 -13.29 3.08 0.04
C GLY A 95 -12.37 4.24 0.44
N LYS A 96 -11.06 4.17 0.15
CA LYS A 96 -10.11 5.24 0.46
C LYS A 96 -10.29 6.42 -0.50
N LEU A 97 -10.55 7.61 0.04
CA LEU A 97 -10.64 8.84 -0.75
C LEU A 97 -9.76 9.94 -0.15
N ASN A 98 -8.73 10.37 -0.89
CA ASN A 98 -7.90 11.53 -0.54
C ASN A 98 -7.21 12.10 -1.80
N ALA A 99 -6.75 13.35 -1.72
CA ALA A 99 -6.15 14.06 -2.85
C ALA A 99 -4.93 13.36 -3.47
N HIS A 100 -4.07 12.74 -2.66
CA HIS A 100 -2.88 12.05 -3.18
C HIS A 100 -3.24 10.81 -4.01
N LEU A 101 -4.19 10.01 -3.52
CA LEU A 101 -4.73 8.87 -4.24
C LEU A 101 -5.38 9.29 -5.56
N LEU A 102 -6.20 10.34 -5.54
CA LEU A 102 -6.87 10.84 -6.76
C LEU A 102 -5.85 11.34 -7.79
N ALA A 103 -4.83 12.07 -7.35
CA ALA A 103 -3.74 12.52 -8.22
C ALA A 103 -3.00 11.35 -8.87
N ALA A 104 -2.66 10.31 -8.09
CA ALA A 104 -2.00 9.13 -8.61
C ALA A 104 -2.86 8.37 -9.65
N ILE A 105 -4.17 8.25 -9.41
CA ILE A 105 -5.11 7.62 -10.34
C ILE A 105 -5.21 8.40 -11.65
N VAL A 106 -5.36 9.73 -11.59
CA VAL A 106 -5.45 10.58 -12.78
C VAL A 106 -4.15 10.54 -13.58
N LEU A 107 -3.00 10.77 -12.92
CA LEU A 107 -1.69 10.74 -13.56
C LEU A 107 -1.40 9.36 -14.17
N GLY A 108 -1.68 8.29 -13.43
CA GLY A 108 -1.47 6.92 -13.90
C GLY A 108 -2.34 6.58 -15.10
N SER A 109 -3.61 7.00 -15.11
CA SER A 109 -4.53 6.74 -16.23
C SER A 109 -4.11 7.46 -17.50
N LEU A 110 -3.65 8.71 -17.39
CA LEU A 110 -3.23 9.51 -18.54
C LEU A 110 -1.85 9.11 -19.06
N ILE A 111 -0.90 8.84 -18.17
CA ILE A 111 0.50 8.61 -18.54
C ILE A 111 0.75 7.14 -18.88
N LEU A 112 0.02 6.20 -18.25
CA LEU A 112 0.17 4.76 -18.44
C LEU A 112 -1.16 4.07 -18.85
N PRO A 113 -1.81 4.52 -19.94
CA PRO A 113 -3.11 3.99 -20.37
C PRO A 113 -3.06 2.50 -20.75
N GLU A 114 -1.89 1.98 -21.15
CA GLU A 114 -1.74 0.55 -21.48
C GLU A 114 -2.03 -0.39 -20.30
N TYR A 115 -1.94 0.10 -19.06
CA TYR A 115 -2.19 -0.66 -17.84
C TYR A 115 -3.61 -0.51 -17.29
N TYR A 116 -4.48 0.23 -17.99
CA TYR A 116 -5.83 0.54 -17.51
C TYR A 116 -6.66 -0.71 -17.16
N LYS A 117 -6.50 -1.81 -17.92
CA LYS A 117 -7.14 -3.10 -17.61
C LYS A 117 -6.71 -3.65 -16.25
N ILE A 118 -5.43 -3.52 -15.89
CA ILE A 118 -4.90 -3.93 -14.58
C ILE A 118 -5.48 -3.04 -13.48
N TYR A 119 -5.54 -1.73 -13.72
CA TYR A 119 -6.07 -0.76 -12.77
C TYR A 119 -7.55 -1.01 -12.44
N ILE A 120 -8.38 -1.28 -13.44
CA ILE A 120 -9.80 -1.62 -13.23
C ILE A 120 -9.94 -2.96 -12.52
N LYS A 121 -9.10 -3.96 -12.83
CA LYS A 121 -9.08 -5.23 -12.08
C LYS A 121 -8.73 -5.01 -10.61
N ALA A 122 -7.75 -4.14 -10.33
CA ALA A 122 -7.35 -3.80 -8.98
C ALA A 122 -8.47 -3.06 -8.22
N TYR A 123 -9.15 -2.10 -8.86
CA TYR A 123 -10.32 -1.43 -8.31
C TYR A 123 -11.43 -2.41 -7.93
N LYS A 124 -11.82 -3.31 -8.85
CA LYS A 124 -12.83 -4.35 -8.60
C LYS A 124 -12.41 -5.29 -7.47
N LYS A 125 -11.12 -5.66 -7.41
CA LYS A 125 -10.57 -6.43 -6.29
C LYS A 125 -10.81 -5.70 -4.97
N GLY A 126 -10.47 -4.41 -4.90
CA GLY A 126 -10.67 -3.59 -3.71
C GLY A 126 -12.13 -3.51 -3.25
N GLN A 127 -13.08 -3.42 -4.18
CA GLN A 127 -14.53 -3.43 -3.89
C GLN A 127 -15.02 -4.74 -3.26
N ASN A 128 -14.31 -5.85 -3.53
CA ASN A 128 -14.62 -7.18 -3.02
C ASN A 128 -13.80 -7.55 -1.78
N MET A 129 -12.99 -6.64 -1.25
CA MET A 129 -12.27 -6.81 0.01
C MET A 129 -13.02 -6.12 1.15
N ARG A 130 -12.80 -6.58 2.38
CA ARG A 130 -13.26 -5.87 3.57
C ARG A 130 -12.59 -4.49 3.65
N PRO A 131 -13.30 -3.42 4.04
CA PRO A 131 -12.67 -2.11 4.20
C PRO A 131 -11.53 -2.16 5.23
N PHE A 132 -10.30 -1.90 4.78
CA PHE A 132 -9.08 -1.90 5.62
C PHE A 132 -8.35 -0.56 5.58
N TYR A 133 -8.77 0.39 4.74
CA TYR A 133 -8.07 1.65 4.50
C TYR A 133 -7.92 2.58 5.72
N GLN A 134 -8.63 2.30 6.82
CA GLN A 134 -8.57 3.07 8.08
C GLN A 134 -7.95 2.29 9.24
N TRP A 135 -7.53 1.04 9.04
CA TRP A 135 -7.05 0.20 10.12
C TRP A 135 -5.74 0.72 10.71
N ASP A 136 -5.54 0.48 12.00
CA ASP A 136 -4.26 0.74 12.68
C ASP A 136 -3.37 -0.50 12.57
N PHE A 137 -2.61 -0.60 11.48
CA PHE A 137 -1.78 -1.78 11.24
C PHE A 137 -0.62 -1.92 12.22
N GLU A 138 -0.24 -0.87 12.96
CA GLU A 138 0.80 -0.99 13.99
C GLU A 138 0.33 -1.87 15.15
N ALA A 139 -0.94 -1.72 15.55
CA ALA A 139 -1.56 -2.55 16.58
C ALA A 139 -1.71 -4.02 16.14
N LEU A 140 -1.63 -4.28 14.83
CA LEU A 140 -1.79 -5.60 14.22
C LEU A 140 -0.47 -6.29 13.89
N LEU A 141 0.69 -5.68 14.20
CA LEU A 141 2.00 -6.25 13.83
C LEU A 141 2.25 -7.64 14.43
N TRP A 142 1.65 -7.94 15.58
CA TRP A 142 1.78 -9.22 16.27
C TRP A 142 0.87 -10.32 15.71
N GLN A 143 -0.11 -9.96 14.87
CA GLN A 143 -1.10 -10.90 14.36
C GLN A 143 -0.50 -11.79 13.27
N ASN A 144 -0.94 -13.04 13.23
CA ASN A 144 -0.61 -13.95 12.13
C ASN A 144 -1.03 -13.32 10.78
N PHE A 145 -0.08 -13.22 9.87
CA PHE A 145 -0.22 -12.49 8.62
C PHE A 145 -1.22 -13.15 7.66
N GLU A 146 -1.18 -14.47 7.50
CA GLU A 146 -2.09 -15.16 6.58
C GLU A 146 -3.53 -15.08 7.08
N HIS A 147 -3.78 -15.27 8.39
CA HIS A 147 -5.12 -15.08 8.96
C HIS A 147 -5.66 -13.65 8.75
N LEU A 148 -4.81 -12.64 9.01
CA LEU A 148 -5.17 -11.24 8.82
C LEU A 148 -5.50 -10.95 7.35
N LYS A 149 -4.68 -11.44 6.43
CA LYS A 149 -4.83 -11.25 5.00
C LYS A 149 -6.09 -11.95 4.47
N ASP A 150 -6.34 -13.19 4.88
CA ASP A 150 -7.55 -13.93 4.51
C ASP A 150 -8.81 -13.22 4.99
N PHE A 151 -8.80 -12.74 6.24
CA PHE A 151 -9.91 -11.97 6.80
C PHE A 151 -10.20 -10.68 6.04
N ILE A 152 -9.16 -9.98 5.56
CA ILE A 152 -9.32 -8.76 4.75
C ILE A 152 -9.78 -9.10 3.31
N GLN A 153 -9.31 -10.19 2.73
CA GLN A 153 -9.66 -10.59 1.37
C GLN A 153 -11.13 -11.02 1.23
N GLN A 154 -11.76 -11.46 2.31
CA GLN A 154 -13.16 -11.89 2.33
C GLN A 154 -14.10 -10.78 2.81
N LYS A 155 -14.89 -10.21 1.89
CA LYS A 155 -15.89 -9.17 2.23
C LYS A 155 -16.99 -9.66 3.16
N ASN A 156 -17.43 -10.91 2.99
CA ASN A 156 -18.40 -11.57 3.83
C ASN A 156 -17.72 -12.73 4.53
N THR A 157 -17.79 -12.79 5.86
CA THR A 157 -17.38 -13.98 6.60
C THR A 157 -18.41 -15.06 6.33
N ALA A 158 -18.01 -16.21 5.80
CA ALA A 158 -18.89 -17.38 5.81
C ALA A 158 -19.12 -17.75 7.28
N VAL A 159 -20.30 -17.45 7.80
CA VAL A 159 -20.74 -18.01 9.07
C VAL A 159 -20.99 -19.49 8.79
N LEU A 160 -20.04 -20.34 9.18
CA LEU A 160 -20.29 -21.78 9.25
C LEU A 160 -21.34 -21.97 10.34
N HIS A 161 -22.57 -22.31 9.93
CA HIS A 161 -23.63 -22.78 10.81
C HIS A 161 -23.37 -24.23 11.20
#